data_AF-A0A3G9G9I3-F1
#
_entry.id   AF-A0A3G9G9I3-F1
#
_cell.length_a   1.000
_cell.length_b   1.000
_cell.length_c   1.000
_cell.angle_alpha   90.00
_cell.angle_beta   90.00
_cell.angle_gamma   90.00
#
_symmetry.space_group_name_H-M   'P 1'
#
loop_
_entity.id
_entity.type
_entity.pdbx_description
1 polymer ?
#
loop_
_entity_poly.entity_id
_entity_poly.type
_entity_poly.pdbx_seq_one_letter_code
_entity_poly.pdbx_strand_id
1 'polypeptide(L)'
;MLRLNKDSYTPIPVGKSPFIMEDGALLIYPGETFAIQYDVVDGKPTAPRWLRSYAPQYPMKILRSDKVVDNAADQALPPIVKDNNKALIPPNSVLLSYGQLAGQTDMMLRVESTLPDIVKFDAVMALVAKGGGYTFKPTSTCPVANRLLFEHWPYPIGPIILKNIRFLPKDADLTCK
;
A
#
# COMPACT_ATOMS: atom_id res chain seq x y z
N MET A 1 -6.72 13.65 2.19
CA MET A 1 -7.10 14.65 1.17
C MET A 1 -6.38 14.32 -0.12
N LEU A 2 -7.01 13.52 -0.96
CA LEU A 2 -6.41 13.14 -2.23
C LEU A 2 -6.58 14.26 -3.25
N ARG A 3 -5.49 14.70 -3.89
CA ARG A 3 -5.52 15.70 -4.96
C ARG A 3 -6.13 15.08 -6.21
N LEU A 4 -7.14 15.72 -6.78
CA LEU A 4 -7.77 15.27 -8.03
C LEU A 4 -7.20 15.98 -9.25
N ASN A 5 -6.78 17.23 -9.09
CA ASN A 5 -6.06 18.04 -10.08
C ASN A 5 -5.34 19.20 -9.37
N LYS A 6 -4.80 20.17 -10.12
CA LYS A 6 -4.09 21.33 -9.53
C LYS A 6 -4.92 22.12 -8.50
N ASP A 7 -6.26 22.16 -8.66
CA ASP A 7 -7.14 23.08 -7.93
C ASP A 7 -8.16 22.36 -7.01
N SER A 8 -8.23 21.03 -7.02
CA SER A 8 -9.27 20.28 -6.29
C SER A 8 -8.76 19.04 -5.56
N TYR A 9 -9.42 18.74 -4.44
CA TYR A 9 -9.14 17.60 -3.56
C TYR A 9 -10.44 16.92 -3.14
N THR A 10 -10.34 15.64 -2.80
CA THR A 10 -11.43 14.90 -2.14
C THR A 10 -11.01 14.40 -0.76
N PRO A 11 -11.87 14.49 0.27
CA PRO A 11 -11.64 13.80 1.52
C PRO A 11 -11.72 12.29 1.31
N ILE A 12 -10.82 11.57 1.95
CA ILE A 12 -10.92 10.11 2.05
C ILE A 12 -11.49 9.81 3.42
N PRO A 13 -12.65 9.14 3.50
CA PRO A 13 -13.39 9.01 4.75
C PRO A 13 -12.85 7.88 5.63
N VAL A 14 -11.57 7.85 5.97
CA VAL A 14 -11.04 7.11 7.14
C VAL A 14 -9.67 7.68 7.53
N GLY A 15 -9.34 7.69 8.82
CA GLY A 15 -8.04 8.13 9.33
C GLY A 15 -6.91 7.10 9.14
N LYS A 16 -7.23 5.81 9.20
CA LYS A 16 -6.33 4.64 9.01
C LYS A 16 -7.13 3.38 8.62
N SER A 17 -6.51 2.42 7.94
CA SER A 17 -7.07 1.08 7.69
C SER A 17 -7.04 0.20 8.94
N PRO A 18 -7.87 -0.86 8.99
CA PRO A 18 -7.67 -1.98 9.89
C PRO A 18 -6.45 -2.84 9.51
N PHE A 19 -5.77 -2.53 8.40
CA PHE A 19 -4.67 -3.24 7.74
C PHE A 19 -5.01 -4.64 7.23
N ILE A 20 -5.66 -5.48 8.05
CA ILE A 20 -6.12 -6.83 7.70
C ILE A 20 -7.64 -6.88 7.87
N MET A 21 -8.35 -7.29 6.82
CA MET A 21 -9.80 -7.49 6.80
C MET A 21 -10.16 -8.89 7.33
N GLU A 22 -11.44 -9.12 7.64
CA GLU A 22 -11.92 -10.41 8.17
C GLU A 22 -11.62 -11.60 7.25
N ASP A 23 -11.57 -11.39 5.94
CA ASP A 23 -11.24 -12.40 4.92
C ASP A 23 -9.72 -12.57 4.71
N GLY A 24 -8.89 -11.89 5.51
CA GLY A 24 -7.43 -11.88 5.36
C GLY A 24 -6.91 -11.00 4.23
N ALA A 25 -7.78 -10.24 3.54
CA ALA A 25 -7.33 -9.23 2.59
C ALA A 25 -6.63 -8.07 3.32
N LEU A 26 -5.70 -7.42 2.63
CA LEU A 26 -5.06 -6.22 3.15
C LEU A 26 -5.75 -4.98 2.59
N LEU A 27 -6.17 -4.06 3.45
CA LEU A 27 -6.68 -2.76 3.05
C LEU A 27 -5.65 -1.70 3.38
N ILE A 28 -5.29 -0.87 2.41
CA ILE A 28 -4.36 0.24 2.59
C ILE A 28 -4.92 1.53 1.99
N TYR A 29 -4.92 2.59 2.81
CA TYR A 29 -5.31 3.94 2.43
C TYR A 29 -4.10 4.73 1.94
N PRO A 30 -4.30 5.75 1.07
CA PRO A 30 -3.25 6.72 0.79
C PRO A 30 -2.73 7.38 2.08
N GLY A 31 -1.41 7.40 2.26
CA GLY A 31 -0.78 7.90 3.48
C GLY A 31 -0.38 6.84 4.48
N GLU A 32 -0.41 5.56 4.10
CA GLU A 32 -0.11 4.47 5.01
C GLU A 32 1.17 3.74 4.61
N THR A 33 1.94 3.40 5.64
CA THR A 33 3.06 2.47 5.54
C THR A 33 2.92 1.43 6.65
N PHE A 34 2.93 0.14 6.31
CA PHE A 34 2.92 -0.93 7.29
C PHE A 34 3.58 -2.21 6.77
N ALA A 35 4.06 -3.04 7.69
CA ALA A 35 4.57 -4.36 7.40
C ALA A 35 3.61 -5.45 7.88
N ILE A 36 3.48 -6.49 7.06
CA ILE A 36 2.73 -7.72 7.33
C ILE A 36 3.72 -8.88 7.31
N GLN A 37 3.59 -9.80 8.25
CA GLN A 37 4.37 -11.03 8.31
C GLN A 37 3.53 -12.23 7.89
N TYR A 38 4.17 -13.19 7.24
CA TYR A 38 3.60 -14.47 6.85
C TYR A 38 4.46 -15.59 7.40
N ASP A 39 3.86 -16.72 7.68
CA ASP A 39 4.58 -17.98 7.78
C ASP A 39 4.55 -18.66 6.40
N VAL A 40 5.47 -19.60 6.16
CA VAL A 40 5.50 -20.38 4.92
C VAL A 40 5.35 -21.85 5.27
N VAL A 41 4.25 -22.44 4.83
CA VAL A 41 3.90 -23.85 5.06
C VAL A 41 3.63 -24.50 3.71
N ASP A 42 4.27 -25.64 3.45
CA ASP A 42 4.16 -26.37 2.18
C ASP A 42 4.41 -25.50 0.93
N GLY A 43 5.38 -24.58 1.03
CA GLY A 43 5.73 -23.67 -0.06
C GLY A 43 4.65 -22.62 -0.37
N LYS A 44 3.75 -22.34 0.57
CA LYS A 44 2.71 -21.31 0.42
C LYS A 44 2.72 -20.34 1.61
N PRO A 45 2.49 -19.03 1.36
CA PRO A 45 2.28 -18.08 2.44
C PRO A 45 0.97 -18.41 3.21
N THR A 46 1.01 -18.31 4.53
CA THR A 46 -0.18 -18.45 5.39
C THR A 46 -1.06 -17.18 5.34
N ALA A 47 -2.08 -17.13 6.20
CA ALA A 47 -2.79 -15.88 6.46
C ALA A 47 -1.83 -14.79 6.97
N PRO A 48 -2.05 -13.51 6.61
CA PRO A 48 -1.22 -12.41 7.07
C PRO A 48 -1.35 -12.18 8.56
N ARG A 49 -0.25 -11.78 9.20
CA ARG A 49 -0.21 -11.24 10.56
C ARG A 49 0.30 -9.82 10.53
N TRP A 50 -0.38 -8.91 11.21
CA TRP A 50 0.10 -7.54 11.33
C TRP A 50 1.41 -7.51 12.12
N LEU A 51 2.42 -6.82 11.59
CA LEU A 51 3.70 -6.66 12.26
C LEU A 51 3.80 -5.29 12.92
N ARG A 52 3.80 -4.21 12.11
CA ARG A 52 3.77 -2.82 12.60
C ARG A 52 3.43 -1.80 11.52
N SER A 53 3.04 -0.61 11.96
CA SER A 53 2.95 0.60 11.13
C SER A 53 4.22 1.46 11.24
N TYR A 54 4.50 2.23 10.19
CA TYR A 54 5.63 3.15 10.10
C TYR A 54 5.17 4.54 9.65
N ALA A 55 6.06 5.53 9.83
CA ALA A 55 5.87 6.86 9.27
C ALA A 55 5.64 6.75 7.75
N PRO A 56 4.68 7.51 7.20
CA PRO A 56 4.37 7.45 5.78
C PRO A 56 5.55 7.93 4.93
N GLN A 57 5.85 7.22 3.84
CA GLN A 57 6.78 7.73 2.82
C GLN A 57 6.08 8.70 1.86
N TYR A 58 4.76 8.57 1.74
CA TYR A 58 3.89 9.42 0.94
C TYR A 58 2.81 10.00 1.86
N PRO A 59 3.14 10.96 2.75
CA PRO A 59 2.24 11.44 3.81
C PRO A 59 0.96 12.03 3.23
N MET A 60 -0.16 11.75 3.90
CA MET A 60 -1.44 12.31 3.51
C MET A 60 -1.98 13.31 4.53
N LYS A 61 -2.45 14.45 4.03
CA LYS A 61 -3.18 15.46 4.81
C LYS A 61 -4.62 15.02 5.03
N ILE A 62 -5.22 15.44 6.12
CA ILE A 62 -6.61 15.15 6.48
C ILE A 62 -7.42 16.44 6.53
N LEU A 63 -8.75 16.31 6.40
CA LEU A 63 -9.67 17.41 6.69
C LEU A 63 -10.04 17.36 8.17
N ARG A 64 -9.80 18.43 8.91
CA ARG A 64 -10.21 18.59 10.31
C ARG A 64 -10.87 19.96 10.46
N SER A 65 -12.16 19.99 10.82
CA SER A 65 -12.93 21.23 10.97
C SER A 65 -12.77 22.16 9.77
N ASP A 66 -12.99 21.62 8.57
CA ASP A 66 -12.86 22.29 7.26
C ASP A 66 -11.47 22.83 6.90
N LYS A 67 -10.43 22.48 7.66
CA LYS A 67 -9.03 22.81 7.37
C LYS A 67 -8.25 21.57 6.95
N VAL A 68 -7.43 21.72 5.91
CA VAL A 68 -6.48 20.68 5.48
C VAL A 68 -5.24 20.77 6.36
N VAL A 69 -5.00 19.72 7.17
CA VAL A 69 -3.91 19.65 8.13
C VAL A 69 -3.14 18.34 8.00
N ASP A 70 -1.94 18.27 8.56
CA ASP A 70 -1.19 17.01 8.62
C ASP A 70 -1.89 16.01 9.56
N ASN A 71 -1.78 14.72 9.25
CA ASN A 71 -2.36 13.69 10.09
C ASN A 71 -1.52 13.50 11.36
N ALA A 72 -2.03 13.97 12.50
CA ALA A 72 -1.32 13.86 13.78
C ALA A 72 -0.96 12.42 14.17
N ALA A 73 -1.71 11.42 13.69
CA ALA A 73 -1.42 10.01 13.93
C ALA A 73 -0.06 9.56 13.33
N ASP A 74 0.44 10.27 12.32
CA ASP A 74 1.69 9.95 11.66
C ASP A 74 2.91 10.37 12.48
N GLN A 75 2.77 11.37 13.35
CA GLN A 75 3.88 11.91 14.17
C GLN A 75 4.41 10.90 15.19
N ALA A 76 3.56 9.98 15.64
CA ALA A 76 3.92 8.95 16.61
C ALA A 76 4.52 7.70 15.95
N LEU A 77 4.52 7.61 14.62
CA LEU A 77 4.97 6.41 13.92
C LEU A 77 6.49 6.43 13.69
N PRO A 78 7.16 5.29 13.87
CA PRO A 78 8.60 5.18 13.70
C PRO A 78 8.99 5.27 12.21
N PRO A 79 10.16 5.83 11.88
CA PRO A 79 10.68 5.75 10.52
C PRO A 79 11.03 4.30 10.14
N ILE A 80 11.06 4.02 8.84
CA ILE A 80 11.60 2.76 8.32
C ILE A 80 13.13 2.84 8.42
N VAL A 81 13.74 1.90 9.14
CA VAL A 81 15.20 1.73 9.12
C VAL A 81 15.59 1.04 7.81
N LYS A 82 16.59 1.58 7.12
CA LYS A 82 17.05 1.07 5.82
C LYS A 82 18.55 0.81 5.84
N ASP A 83 18.97 -0.23 5.15
CA ASP A 83 20.36 -0.50 4.78
C ASP A 83 20.45 -0.57 3.25
N ASN A 84 21.33 0.22 2.64
CA ASN A 84 21.49 0.31 1.18
C ASN A 84 20.14 0.40 0.42
N ASN A 85 19.25 1.31 0.86
CA ASN A 85 17.89 1.52 0.34
C ASN A 85 16.86 0.39 0.55
N LYS A 86 17.26 -0.74 1.16
CA LYS A 86 16.37 -1.85 1.52
C LYS A 86 15.86 -1.68 2.95
N ALA A 87 14.57 -1.87 3.16
CA ALA A 87 13.97 -1.84 4.49
C ALA A 87 14.47 -3.02 5.34
N LEU A 88 14.92 -2.72 6.55
CA LEU A 88 15.25 -3.72 7.56
C LEU A 88 13.98 -4.15 8.29
N ILE A 89 13.28 -5.11 7.68
CA ILE A 89 12.09 -5.77 8.25
C ILE A 89 12.39 -7.25 8.52
N PRO A 90 11.68 -7.91 9.46
CA PRO A 90 11.86 -9.33 9.74
C PRO A 90 11.73 -10.20 8.48
N PRO A 91 12.32 -11.42 8.48
CA PRO A 91 12.09 -12.40 7.43
C PRO A 91 10.59 -12.69 7.23
N ASN A 92 10.25 -13.17 6.02
CA ASN A 92 8.88 -13.50 5.61
C ASN A 92 7.88 -12.35 5.80
N SER A 93 8.32 -11.12 5.54
CA SER A 93 7.50 -9.93 5.68
C SER A 93 7.35 -9.20 4.35
N VAL A 94 6.24 -8.49 4.21
CA VAL A 94 5.99 -7.55 3.11
C VAL A 94 5.73 -6.18 3.72
N LEU A 95 6.55 -5.20 3.35
CA LEU A 95 6.36 -3.79 3.66
C LEU A 95 5.62 -3.12 2.50
N LEU A 96 4.50 -2.51 2.82
CA LEU A 96 3.65 -1.75 1.90
C LEU A 96 3.70 -0.28 2.28
N SER A 97 3.85 0.59 1.29
CA SER A 97 3.76 2.04 1.45
C SER A 97 3.00 2.62 0.28
N TYR A 98 1.88 3.28 0.54
CA TYR A 98 0.99 3.74 -0.50
C TYR A 98 0.58 5.19 -0.29
N GLY A 99 0.58 5.99 -1.36
CA GLY A 99 0.08 7.35 -1.30
C GLY A 99 0.35 8.15 -2.56
N GLN A 100 0.03 9.44 -2.48
CA GLN A 100 0.16 10.38 -3.58
C GLN A 100 1.54 11.04 -3.54
N LEU A 101 2.17 11.20 -4.71
CA LEU A 101 3.41 11.97 -4.84
C LEU A 101 3.15 13.44 -4.51
N ALA A 102 4.06 14.05 -3.75
CA ALA A 102 3.88 15.42 -3.29
C ALA A 102 3.71 16.40 -4.46
N GLY A 103 2.61 17.17 -4.43
CA GLY A 103 2.30 18.16 -5.47
C GLY A 103 1.73 17.59 -6.77
N GLN A 104 1.64 16.27 -6.91
CA GLN A 104 1.18 15.59 -8.13
C GLN A 104 -0.16 14.86 -7.88
N THR A 105 -0.82 14.42 -8.95
CA THR A 105 -2.00 13.55 -8.86
C THR A 105 -1.62 12.07 -8.76
N ASP A 106 -0.39 11.77 -9.12
CA ASP A 106 0.20 10.45 -9.26
C ASP A 106 0.22 9.67 -7.96
N MET A 107 -0.18 8.41 -8.04
CA MET A 107 -0.20 7.46 -6.95
C MET A 107 0.96 6.50 -7.04
N MET A 108 1.54 6.18 -5.90
CA MET A 108 2.67 5.27 -5.77
C MET A 108 2.37 4.20 -4.74
N LEU A 109 2.45 2.93 -5.14
CA LEU A 109 2.57 1.80 -4.24
C LEU A 109 4.01 1.31 -4.26
N ARG A 110 4.66 1.36 -3.10
CA ARG A 110 5.96 0.75 -2.86
C ARG A 110 5.76 -0.56 -2.11
N VAL A 111 6.33 -1.63 -2.64
CA VAL A 111 6.33 -2.97 -2.03
C VAL A 111 7.76 -3.45 -1.86
N GLU A 112 8.09 -3.90 -0.66
CA GLU A 112 9.34 -4.60 -0.36
C GLU A 112 9.04 -5.92 0.32
N SER A 113 9.60 -7.01 -0.21
CA SER A 113 9.36 -8.36 0.32
C SER A 113 10.67 -8.96 0.84
N THR A 114 10.59 -9.62 1.98
CA THR A 114 11.63 -10.53 2.52
C THR A 114 11.19 -11.99 2.48
N LEU A 115 10.12 -12.31 1.74
CA LEU A 115 9.69 -13.69 1.48
C LEU A 115 10.70 -14.40 0.55
N PRO A 116 10.77 -15.74 0.61
CA PRO A 116 11.79 -16.52 -0.09
C PRO A 116 11.61 -16.53 -1.62
N ASP A 117 10.39 -16.35 -2.11
CA ASP A 117 10.03 -16.39 -3.53
C ASP A 117 9.34 -15.11 -4.01
N ILE A 118 9.12 -15.02 -5.33
CA ILE A 118 8.42 -13.90 -5.97
C ILE A 118 6.96 -13.91 -5.51
N VAL A 119 6.48 -12.81 -4.94
CA VAL A 119 5.10 -12.68 -4.49
C VAL A 119 4.25 -11.92 -5.50
N LYS A 120 2.99 -12.30 -5.62
CA LYS A 120 1.97 -11.54 -6.35
C LYS A 120 0.68 -11.47 -5.54
N PHE A 121 0.01 -10.33 -5.64
CA PHE A 121 -1.33 -10.11 -5.08
C PHE A 121 -2.32 -9.88 -6.21
N ASP A 122 -3.55 -10.32 -5.97
CA ASP A 122 -4.68 -9.74 -6.68
C ASP A 122 -5.00 -8.40 -6.01
N ALA A 123 -5.40 -7.40 -6.78
CA ALA A 123 -5.66 -6.07 -6.27
C ALA A 123 -7.06 -5.61 -6.65
N VAL A 124 -7.69 -4.83 -5.77
CA VAL A 124 -8.90 -4.08 -6.09
C VAL A 124 -8.64 -2.63 -5.75
N MET A 125 -8.73 -1.76 -6.75
CA MET A 125 -8.51 -0.32 -6.59
C MET A 125 -9.83 0.41 -6.44
N ALA A 126 -9.94 1.28 -5.45
CA ALA A 126 -11.06 2.19 -5.30
C ALA A 126 -10.81 3.45 -6.14
N LEU A 127 -11.30 3.48 -7.38
CA LEU A 127 -11.20 4.65 -8.24
C LEU A 127 -12.12 5.76 -7.73
N VAL A 128 -11.63 6.99 -7.66
CA VAL A 128 -12.45 8.13 -7.21
C VAL A 128 -13.51 8.44 -8.26
N ALA A 129 -14.79 8.40 -7.86
CA ALA A 129 -15.89 8.73 -8.75
C ALA A 129 -16.08 10.25 -8.88
N LYS A 130 -16.56 10.69 -10.05
CA LYS A 130 -16.93 12.09 -10.30
C LYS A 130 -18.13 12.45 -9.41
N GLY A 131 -17.97 13.40 -8.50
CA GLY A 131 -18.99 13.80 -7.52
C GLY A 131 -18.81 13.19 -6.12
N GLY A 132 -17.74 12.43 -5.88
CA GLY A 132 -17.44 11.80 -4.59
C GLY A 132 -17.75 10.30 -4.57
N GLY A 133 -17.18 9.58 -3.60
CA GLY A 133 -17.29 8.12 -3.50
C GLY A 133 -16.28 7.34 -4.34
N TYR A 134 -16.44 6.01 -4.36
CA TYR A 134 -15.51 5.08 -4.99
C TYR A 134 -16.21 4.10 -5.92
N THR A 135 -15.55 3.80 -7.04
CA THR A 135 -15.85 2.64 -7.89
C THR A 135 -14.70 1.64 -7.77
N PHE A 136 -15.01 0.42 -7.35
CA PHE A 136 -13.99 -0.62 -7.18
C PHE A 136 -13.70 -1.33 -8.51
N LYS A 137 -12.42 -1.42 -8.87
CA LYS A 137 -11.94 -2.10 -10.08
C LYS A 137 -10.93 -3.19 -9.73
N PRO A 138 -11.23 -4.47 -10.06
CA PRO A 138 -10.24 -5.54 -9.96
C PRO A 138 -9.06 -5.32 -10.90
N THR A 139 -7.88 -5.69 -10.44
CA THR A 139 -6.60 -5.64 -11.15
C THR A 139 -5.60 -6.57 -10.44
N SER A 140 -4.31 -6.48 -10.75
CA SER A 140 -3.25 -7.26 -10.10
C SER A 140 -2.03 -6.39 -9.86
N THR A 141 -1.28 -6.69 -8.81
CA THR A 141 0.02 -6.06 -8.58
C THR A 141 1.06 -6.62 -9.54
N CYS A 142 2.12 -5.85 -9.76
CA CYS A 142 3.33 -6.37 -10.40
C CYS A 142 3.95 -7.46 -9.51
N PRO A 143 4.58 -8.49 -10.09
CA PRO A 143 5.31 -9.49 -9.32
C PRO A 143 6.49 -8.87 -8.54
N VAL A 144 6.55 -9.12 -7.24
CA VAL A 144 7.56 -8.57 -6.33
C VAL A 144 8.51 -9.69 -5.90
N ALA A 145 9.73 -9.69 -6.43
CA ALA A 145 10.80 -10.55 -5.90
C ALA A 145 11.28 -10.02 -4.52
N ASN A 146 12.31 -10.63 -3.92
CA ASN A 146 12.98 -10.14 -2.70
C ASN A 146 13.79 -8.84 -2.96
N ARG A 147 13.12 -7.85 -3.56
CA ARG A 147 13.60 -6.57 -4.02
C ARG A 147 12.49 -5.53 -3.85
N LEU A 148 12.89 -4.28 -4.01
CA LEU A 148 12.00 -3.13 -4.03
C LEU A 148 11.26 -3.05 -5.37
N LEU A 149 9.94 -2.86 -5.32
CA LEU A 149 9.10 -2.59 -6.48
C LEU A 149 8.25 -1.33 -6.25
N PHE A 150 8.04 -0.60 -7.32
CA PHE A 150 7.19 0.59 -7.39
C PHE A 150 6.12 0.37 -8.45
N GLU A 151 4.87 0.55 -8.06
CA GLU A 151 3.74 0.65 -8.98
C GLU A 151 3.24 2.09 -8.99
N HIS A 152 3.10 2.61 -10.20
CA HIS A 152 2.82 4.01 -10.46
C HIS A 152 1.54 4.14 -11.27
N TRP A 153 0.63 4.99 -10.82
CA TRP A 153 -0.58 5.34 -11.55
C TRP A 153 -0.68 6.84 -11.75
N PRO A 154 -0.83 7.34 -12.99
CA PRO A 154 -0.84 8.77 -13.28
C PRO A 154 -2.19 9.45 -12.98
N TYR A 155 -2.98 8.88 -12.06
CA TYR A 155 -4.29 9.37 -11.68
C TYR A 155 -4.58 9.06 -10.20
N PRO A 156 -5.43 9.87 -9.55
CA PRO A 156 -5.78 9.67 -8.15
C PRO A 156 -6.56 8.36 -7.97
N ILE A 157 -6.09 7.54 -7.04
CA ILE A 157 -6.73 6.31 -6.62
C ILE A 157 -6.96 6.43 -5.10
N GLY A 158 -8.13 5.98 -4.66
CA GLY A 158 -8.47 5.84 -3.24
C GLY A 158 -7.77 4.65 -2.61
N PRO A 159 -8.39 3.97 -1.65
CA PRO A 159 -7.81 2.77 -1.05
C PRO A 159 -7.59 1.64 -2.06
N ILE A 160 -6.63 0.77 -1.77
CA ILE A 160 -6.44 -0.50 -2.48
C ILE A 160 -6.65 -1.66 -1.52
N ILE A 161 -7.22 -2.75 -2.04
CA ILE A 161 -7.37 -4.01 -1.33
C ILE A 161 -6.48 -5.04 -2.02
N LEU A 162 -5.57 -5.67 -1.29
CA LEU A 162 -4.69 -6.72 -1.77
C LEU A 162 -5.18 -8.08 -1.25
N LYS A 163 -5.30 -9.06 -2.13
CA LYS A 163 -5.85 -10.39 -1.83
C LYS A 163 -4.96 -11.48 -2.42
N ASN A 164 -5.19 -12.71 -1.97
CA ASN A 164 -4.67 -13.93 -2.59
C ASN A 164 -3.15 -13.86 -2.84
N ILE A 165 -2.40 -13.54 -1.79
CA ILE A 165 -0.94 -13.60 -1.87
C ILE A 165 -0.52 -15.01 -2.30
N ARG A 166 0.39 -15.07 -3.27
CA ARG A 166 0.91 -16.34 -3.80
C ARG A 166 2.35 -16.18 -4.24
N PHE A 167 3.07 -17.30 -4.21
CA PHE A 167 4.38 -17.39 -4.83
C PHE A 167 4.26 -17.68 -6.32
N LEU A 168 5.14 -17.08 -7.11
CA LEU A 168 5.35 -17.38 -8.51
C LEU A 168 6.66 -18.18 -8.68
N PRO A 169 6.82 -18.93 -9.78
CA PRO A 169 8.08 -19.55 -10.14
C PRO A 169 9.25 -18.55 -10.18
N LYS A 170 10.47 -19.02 -9.91
CA LYS A 170 11.67 -18.16 -9.85
C LYS A 170 12.00 -17.46 -11.18
N ASP A 171 11.57 -18.04 -12.29
CA ASP A 171 11.70 -17.55 -13.66
C ASP A 171 10.45 -16.80 -14.15
N ALA A 172 9.50 -16.50 -13.25
CA ALA A 172 8.29 -15.78 -13.61
C ALA A 172 8.61 -14.41 -14.22
N ASP A 173 7.86 -14.08 -15.28
CA ASP A 173 7.87 -12.75 -15.89
C ASP A 173 7.46 -11.69 -14.86
N LEU A 174 8.36 -10.73 -14.62
CA LEU A 174 8.18 -9.67 -13.62
C LEU A 174 7.47 -8.44 -14.19
N THR A 175 6.95 -8.53 -15.42
CA THR A 175 6.15 -7.49 -16.05
C THR A 175 4.74 -7.44 -15.44
N CYS A 176 4.26 -6.23 -15.18
CA CYS A 176 2.89 -5.99 -14.77
C CYS A 176 1.95 -6.29 -15.95
N LYS A 177 0.97 -7.17 -15.75
CA LYS A 177 -0.04 -7.57 -16.75
C LYS A 177 -1.43 -7.38 -16.19
#